data_AF-C5BAM1-F1
#
_entry.id   AF-C5BAM1-F1
#
_cell.length_a   1.000
_cell.length_b   1.000
_cell.length_c   1.000
_cell.angle_alpha   90.00
_cell.angle_beta   90.00
_cell.angle_gamma   90.00
#
_symmetry.space_group_name_H-M   'P 1'
#
loop_
_entity.id
_entity.type
_entity.pdbx_description
1 polymer ?
#
loop_
_entity_poly.entity_id
_entity_poly.type
_entity_poly.pdbx_seq_one_letter_code
_entity_poly.pdbx_strand_id
1 'polypeptide(L)'
;MTDGGYDQVSARNFAIQAIEQRGDIEWILQHDADDFYAVNGYEYIVNHFYKYDAVVCSCFTVKNNPYDICSAKNKVYQLNEGVVLYDPHVRIWRRSLCVRYIESESVRCFFKNTTRHCGICFPHNISVGVNASIWHFHLHALLNKRHTEKIQRYDSIKKNIPKELITFIYDLNLK
;
A
#
# COMPACT_ATOMS: atom_id res chain seq x y z
N MET A 1 16.96 -17.36 17.79
CA MET A 1 17.39 -16.65 16.56
C MET A 1 16.16 -16.04 15.93
N THR A 2 15.67 -14.89 16.39
CA THR A 2 14.27 -14.48 16.15
C THR A 2 14.09 -13.03 15.65
N ASP A 3 15.18 -12.36 15.28
CA ASP A 3 15.12 -11.00 14.73
C ASP A 3 15.70 -10.92 13.31
N GLY A 4 15.62 -12.03 12.56
CA GLY A 4 15.91 -12.06 11.13
C GLY A 4 14.64 -11.74 10.35
N GLY A 5 14.73 -10.78 9.43
CA GLY A 5 13.68 -10.50 8.46
C GLY A 5 14.28 -10.37 7.06
N TYR A 6 13.42 -10.43 6.06
CA TYR A 6 13.82 -10.26 4.67
C TYR A 6 14.34 -8.83 4.43
N ASP A 7 15.39 -8.72 3.60
CA ASP A 7 15.89 -7.44 3.11
C ASP A 7 14.91 -6.86 2.09
N GLN A 8 14.00 -6.02 2.58
CA GLN A 8 12.96 -5.44 1.73
C GLN A 8 13.53 -4.45 0.71
N VAL A 9 14.65 -3.77 1.03
CA VAL A 9 15.25 -2.78 0.14
C VAL A 9 15.82 -3.48 -1.08
N SER A 10 16.68 -4.49 -0.87
CA SER A 10 17.30 -5.24 -1.96
C SER A 10 16.26 -5.93 -2.83
N ALA A 11 15.24 -6.53 -2.21
CA ALA A 11 14.15 -7.18 -2.91
C ALA A 11 13.39 -6.29 -3.88
N ARG A 12 12.96 -5.13 -3.39
CA ARG A 12 12.16 -4.20 -4.19
C ARG A 12 13.00 -3.57 -5.29
N ASN A 13 14.25 -3.21 -4.98
CA ASN A 13 15.16 -2.66 -5.97
C ASN A 13 15.53 -3.68 -7.06
N PHE A 14 15.68 -4.96 -6.71
CA PHE A 14 15.84 -6.04 -7.68
C PHE A 14 14.63 -6.13 -8.62
N ALA A 15 13.41 -6.10 -8.08
CA ALA A 15 12.19 -6.11 -8.89
C ALA A 15 12.09 -4.87 -9.81
N ILE A 16 12.47 -3.69 -9.32
CA ILE A 16 12.52 -2.47 -10.15
C ILE A 16 13.54 -2.62 -11.29
N GLN A 17 14.74 -3.14 -10.99
CA GLN A 17 15.77 -3.36 -12.02
C GLN A 17 15.29 -4.32 -13.12
N ALA A 18 14.56 -5.39 -12.75
CA ALA A 18 13.96 -6.30 -13.71
C ALA A 18 12.89 -5.61 -14.58
N ILE A 19 12.11 -4.70 -14.00
CA ILE A 19 11.10 -3.91 -14.73
C ILE A 19 11.77 -2.90 -15.68
N GLU A 20 12.85 -2.25 -15.27
CA GLU A 20 13.53 -1.23 -16.08
C GLU A 20 14.17 -1.78 -17.35
N GLN A 21 14.52 -3.06 -17.36
CA GLN A 21 14.97 -3.77 -18.56
C GLN A 21 13.86 -3.88 -19.63
N ARG A 22 12.61 -3.56 -19.27
CA ARG A 22 11.47 -3.51 -20.18
C ARG A 22 11.19 -2.07 -20.63
N GLY A 23 11.15 -1.85 -21.94
CA GLY A 23 10.93 -0.52 -22.53
C GLY A 23 9.45 -0.08 -22.59
N ASP A 24 8.51 -1.00 -22.37
CA ASP A 24 7.06 -0.82 -22.50
C ASP A 24 6.37 -0.38 -21.19
N ILE A 25 7.13 -0.15 -20.12
CA ILE A 25 6.57 0.15 -18.80
C ILE A 25 6.64 1.64 -18.50
N GLU A 26 5.47 2.23 -18.24
CA GLU A 26 5.32 3.66 -17.91
C GLU A 26 5.14 3.91 -16.40
N TRP A 27 4.45 2.99 -15.73
CA TRP A 27 4.13 3.05 -14.30
C TRP A 27 4.75 1.88 -13.56
N ILE A 28 5.28 2.14 -12.37
CA ILE A 28 5.72 1.12 -11.43
C ILE A 28 4.76 1.12 -10.24
N LEU A 29 4.26 -0.06 -9.91
CA LEU A 29 3.42 -0.30 -8.75
C LEU A 29 4.03 -1.44 -7.92
N GLN A 30 4.20 -1.21 -6.62
CA GLN A 30 4.83 -2.17 -5.70
C GLN A 30 3.91 -2.45 -4.52
N HIS A 31 3.58 -3.71 -4.27
CA HIS A 31 2.64 -4.10 -3.22
C HIS A 31 3.34 -4.94 -2.15
N ASP A 32 2.78 -4.98 -0.94
CA ASP A 32 3.17 -6.03 0.00
C ASP A 32 2.48 -7.35 -0.36
N ALA A 33 3.11 -8.47 -0.01
CA ALA A 33 2.56 -9.80 -0.29
C ALA A 33 1.25 -10.09 0.49
N ASP A 34 0.96 -9.28 1.51
CA ASP A 34 -0.26 -9.27 2.30
C ASP A 34 -1.17 -8.08 2.01
N ASP A 35 -1.02 -7.48 0.84
CA ASP A 35 -1.98 -6.52 0.31
C ASP A 35 -2.91 -7.18 -0.71
N PHE A 36 -4.15 -6.68 -0.75
CA PHE A 36 -5.07 -6.89 -1.85
C PHE A 36 -5.29 -5.58 -2.60
N TYR A 37 -5.28 -5.65 -3.93
CA TYR A 37 -5.58 -4.53 -4.82
C TYR A 37 -6.71 -4.88 -5.77
N ALA A 38 -7.76 -4.05 -5.81
CA ALA A 38 -8.84 -4.20 -6.77
C ALA A 38 -8.31 -3.93 -8.20
N VAL A 39 -8.64 -4.83 -9.15
CA VAL A 39 -8.07 -4.83 -10.51
C VAL A 39 -8.41 -3.54 -11.28
N ASN A 40 -9.62 -3.02 -11.10
CA ASN A 40 -10.03 -1.75 -11.69
C ASN A 40 -9.20 -0.54 -11.23
N GLY A 41 -8.51 -0.66 -10.09
CA GLY A 41 -7.61 0.38 -9.59
C GLY A 41 -6.46 0.66 -10.57
N TYR A 42 -5.93 -0.37 -11.25
CA TYR A 42 -4.81 -0.19 -12.18
C TYR A 42 -5.19 0.67 -13.38
N GLU A 43 -6.30 0.33 -14.03
CA GLU A 43 -6.82 1.09 -15.17
C GLU A 43 -7.20 2.51 -14.76
N TYR A 44 -7.83 2.68 -13.59
CA TYR A 44 -8.18 4.00 -13.08
C TYR A 44 -6.95 4.88 -12.90
N ILE A 45 -5.87 4.33 -12.32
CA ILE A 45 -4.62 5.05 -12.11
C ILE A 45 -4.06 5.57 -13.43
N VAL A 46 -3.96 4.71 -14.43
CA VAL A 46 -3.42 5.07 -15.74
C VAL A 46 -4.30 6.15 -16.40
N ASN A 47 -5.62 6.00 -16.38
CA ASN A 47 -6.54 6.88 -17.10
C ASN A 47 -6.73 8.26 -16.42
N HIS A 48 -6.68 8.33 -15.08
CA HIS A 48 -7.02 9.56 -14.35
C HIS A 48 -5.81 10.28 -13.77
N PHE A 49 -4.68 9.59 -13.59
CA PHE A 49 -3.49 10.17 -12.98
C PHE A 49 -2.30 10.29 -13.95
N TYR A 50 -2.52 10.15 -15.26
CA TYR A 50 -1.47 10.29 -16.28
C TYR A 50 -0.69 11.61 -16.21
N LYS A 51 -1.27 12.69 -15.70
CA LYS A 51 -0.57 13.98 -15.56
C LYS A 51 0.32 14.10 -14.32
N TYR A 52 0.31 13.11 -13.43
CA TYR A 52 1.08 13.13 -12.19
C TYR A 52 2.31 12.22 -12.27
N ASP A 53 3.31 12.52 -11.46
CA ASP A 53 4.56 11.76 -11.35
C ASP A 53 4.43 10.57 -10.39
N ALA A 54 3.64 10.74 -9.33
CA ALA A 54 3.35 9.70 -8.35
C ALA A 54 1.90 9.78 -7.88
N VAL A 55 1.39 8.67 -7.34
CA VAL A 55 0.05 8.62 -6.76
C VAL A 55 0.10 8.11 -5.33
N VAL A 56 -0.53 8.87 -4.43
CA VAL A 56 -0.80 8.45 -3.06
C VAL A 56 -2.19 7.83 -3.02
N CYS A 57 -2.28 6.59 -2.57
CA CYS A 57 -3.56 5.90 -2.43
C CYS A 57 -3.93 5.76 -0.96
N SER A 58 -5.23 5.81 -0.67
CA SER A 58 -5.73 5.33 0.61
C SER A 58 -5.54 3.83 0.73
N CYS A 59 -5.01 3.39 1.87
CA CYS A 59 -4.98 1.99 2.27
C CYS A 59 -6.00 1.75 3.38
N PHE A 60 -6.85 0.75 3.18
CA PHE A 60 -7.79 0.27 4.19
C PHE A 60 -7.23 -1.00 4.81
N THR A 61 -7.70 -1.37 6.01
CA THR A 61 -7.36 -2.65 6.64
C THR A 61 -8.63 -3.46 6.77
N VAL A 62 -8.56 -4.76 6.48
CA VAL A 62 -9.73 -5.64 6.58
C VAL A 62 -9.76 -6.33 7.94
N LYS A 63 -10.89 -6.25 8.64
CA LYS A 63 -11.21 -7.04 9.84
C LYS A 63 -11.69 -8.43 9.45
N ASN A 64 -11.50 -9.40 10.34
CA ASN A 64 -11.92 -10.78 10.10
C ASN A 64 -13.18 -11.22 10.88
N ASN A 65 -13.74 -10.36 11.75
CA ASN A 65 -14.98 -10.69 12.49
C ASN A 65 -15.68 -9.43 13.08
N PRO A 66 -16.74 -8.90 12.45
CA PRO A 66 -17.21 -9.22 11.10
C PRO A 66 -16.20 -8.74 10.03
N TYR A 67 -16.34 -9.25 8.79
CA TYR A 67 -15.61 -8.71 7.66
C TYR A 67 -16.02 -7.27 7.41
N ASP A 68 -15.08 -6.35 7.60
CA ASP A 68 -15.31 -4.92 7.45
C ASP A 68 -14.00 -4.20 7.13
N ILE A 69 -14.11 -2.99 6.58
CA ILE A 69 -12.96 -2.14 6.28
C ILE A 69 -12.78 -1.09 7.37
N CYS A 70 -11.54 -0.90 7.80
CA CYS A 70 -11.20 -0.02 8.90
C CYS A 70 -9.87 0.69 8.65
N SER A 71 -9.56 1.68 9.47
CA SER A 71 -8.25 2.33 9.50
C SER A 71 -7.94 2.83 10.90
N ALA A 72 -6.65 3.01 11.20
CA ALA A 72 -6.23 3.57 12.47
C ALA A 72 -6.53 5.08 12.51
N LYS A 73 -7.18 5.58 13.58
CA LYS A 73 -7.57 7.00 13.72
C LYS A 73 -6.42 7.98 13.51
N ASN A 74 -5.23 7.63 14.02
CA ASN A 74 -4.03 8.46 13.93
C ASN A 74 -3.37 8.44 12.53
N LYS A 75 -3.99 7.78 11.56
CA LYS A 75 -3.55 7.68 10.18
C LYS A 75 -4.62 8.15 9.19
N VAL A 76 -5.60 8.92 9.65
CA VAL A 76 -6.62 9.53 8.81
C VAL A 76 -6.23 10.99 8.57
N TYR A 77 -6.10 11.36 7.30
CA TYR A 77 -5.68 12.68 6.86
C TYR A 77 -6.85 13.36 6.15
N GLN A 78 -7.22 14.55 6.60
CA GLN A 78 -8.18 15.39 5.90
C GLN A 78 -7.42 16.36 5.02
N LEU A 79 -7.67 16.29 3.73
CA LEU A 79 -7.13 17.22 2.75
C LEU A 79 -8.17 18.31 2.46
N ASN A 80 -7.75 19.29 1.66
CA ASN A 80 -8.64 20.33 1.14
C ASN A 80 -9.83 19.71 0.39
N GLU A 81 -10.92 20.47 0.29
CA GLU A 81 -12.12 20.09 -0.47
C GLU A 81 -12.84 18.83 0.08
N GLY A 82 -12.60 18.48 1.34
CA GLY A 82 -13.29 17.38 2.02
C GLY A 82 -12.78 15.98 1.65
N VAL A 83 -11.64 15.88 0.96
CA VAL A 83 -11.02 14.59 0.62
C VAL A 83 -10.38 13.98 1.88
N VAL A 84 -10.70 12.72 2.17
CA VAL A 84 -10.14 11.98 3.31
C VAL A 84 -9.25 10.84 2.81
N LEU A 85 -7.99 10.85 3.23
CA LEU A 85 -7.03 9.77 3.01
C LEU A 85 -6.88 8.90 4.25
N TYR A 86 -6.95 7.58 4.07
CA TYR A 86 -6.80 6.59 5.13
C TYR A 86 -5.47 5.86 4.95
N ASP A 87 -4.61 5.84 5.98
CA ASP A 87 -3.26 5.22 5.97
C ASP A 87 -2.57 5.37 4.60
N PRO A 88 -2.32 6.61 4.14
CA PRO A 88 -1.92 6.89 2.76
C PRO A 88 -0.55 6.29 2.42
N HIS A 89 -0.47 5.55 1.32
CA HIS A 89 0.76 4.93 0.84
C HIS A 89 1.12 5.48 -0.54
N VAL A 90 2.41 5.78 -0.74
CA VAL A 90 2.95 6.15 -2.05
C VAL A 90 3.74 4.97 -2.59
N ARG A 91 3.09 4.17 -3.44
CA ARG A 91 3.70 2.96 -4.03
C ARG A 91 3.48 2.86 -5.54
N ILE A 92 3.07 3.97 -6.14
CA ILE A 92 2.72 4.09 -7.54
C ILE A 92 3.45 5.32 -8.08
N TRP A 93 4.31 5.13 -9.08
CA TRP A 93 5.06 6.24 -9.67
C TRP A 93 5.43 5.99 -11.13
N ARG A 94 5.74 7.07 -11.85
CA ARG A 94 6.25 7.01 -13.21
C ARG A 94 7.64 6.38 -13.23
N ARG A 95 7.86 5.39 -14.11
CA ARG A 95 9.19 4.76 -14.29
C ARG A 95 10.30 5.79 -14.52
N SER A 96 9.99 6.87 -15.24
CA SER A 96 10.91 7.96 -15.57
C SER A 96 11.50 8.69 -14.36
N LEU A 97 10.92 8.56 -13.15
CA LEU A 97 11.51 9.13 -11.94
C LEU A 97 12.77 8.40 -11.48
N CYS A 98 13.03 7.18 -11.98
CA CYS A 98 14.23 6.38 -11.69
C CYS A 98 14.54 6.23 -10.17
N VAL A 99 13.49 6.16 -9.36
CA VAL A 99 13.61 6.10 -7.90
C VAL A 99 13.94 4.69 -7.39
N ARG A 100 14.45 4.62 -6.16
CA ARG A 100 14.84 3.39 -5.47
C ARG A 100 14.32 3.40 -4.04
N TYR A 101 14.09 2.20 -3.51
CA TYR A 101 13.85 2.02 -2.09
C TYR A 101 15.14 2.23 -1.31
N ILE A 102 15.01 2.88 -0.16
CA ILE A 102 16.05 3.08 0.83
C ILE A 102 15.53 2.71 2.21
N GLU A 103 16.45 2.52 3.15
CA GLU A 103 16.08 2.30 4.55
C GLU A 103 15.40 3.56 5.12
N SER A 104 14.35 3.35 5.92
CA SER A 104 13.67 4.45 6.61
C SER A 104 14.43 4.81 7.88
N GLU A 105 14.75 6.10 8.04
CA GLU A 105 15.40 6.61 9.26
C GLU A 105 14.60 6.28 10.53
N SER A 106 13.27 6.39 10.45
CA SER A 106 12.34 6.03 11.52
C SER A 106 12.33 4.54 11.89
N VAL A 107 12.92 3.67 11.07
CA VAL A 107 13.02 2.22 11.34
C VAL A 107 14.39 1.88 11.89
N ARG A 108 15.45 2.50 11.33
CA ARG A 108 16.84 2.29 11.73
C ARG A 108 17.05 2.45 13.24
N CYS A 109 16.34 3.38 13.88
CA CYS A 109 16.48 3.65 15.31
C CYS A 109 15.71 2.68 16.22
N PHE A 110 14.71 1.94 15.71
CA PHE A 110 13.74 1.22 16.55
C PHE A 110 13.62 -0.28 16.24
N PHE A 111 14.16 -0.75 15.12
CA PHE A 111 14.03 -2.14 14.69
C PHE A 111 15.38 -2.74 14.30
N LYS A 112 15.60 -4.01 14.66
CA LYS A 112 16.80 -4.75 14.27
C LYS A 112 16.89 -5.01 12.76
N ASN A 113 15.75 -5.25 12.10
CA ASN A 113 15.68 -5.24 10.64
C ASN A 113 15.47 -3.80 10.15
N THR A 114 16.55 -3.15 9.75
CA THR A 114 16.61 -1.75 9.29
C THR A 114 15.92 -1.52 7.94
N THR A 115 15.74 -2.57 7.15
CA THR A 115 15.13 -2.52 5.81
C THR A 115 13.60 -2.60 5.84
N ARG A 116 13.03 -2.97 7.00
CA ARG A 116 11.58 -3.03 7.20
C ARG A 116 10.95 -1.66 6.98
N HIS A 117 9.75 -1.62 6.39
CA HIS A 117 9.06 -0.34 6.13
C HIS A 117 9.96 0.65 5.37
N CYS A 118 10.76 0.13 4.44
CA CYS A 118 11.56 0.92 3.52
C CYS A 118 10.69 1.91 2.75
N GLY A 119 11.27 3.05 2.40
CA GLY A 119 10.61 4.13 1.69
C GLY A 119 11.30 4.46 0.39
N ILE A 120 10.65 5.29 -0.42
CA ILE A 120 11.23 5.85 -1.63
C ILE A 120 11.52 7.33 -1.38
N CYS A 121 12.73 7.76 -1.74
CA CYS A 121 13.03 9.19 -1.84
C CYS A 121 12.66 9.68 -3.24
N PHE A 122 11.59 10.46 -3.31
CA PHE A 122 11.20 11.12 -4.55
C PHE A 122 12.06 12.36 -4.80
N PRO A 123 12.32 12.73 -6.08
CA PRO A 123 12.92 14.00 -6.43
C PRO A 123 12.11 15.18 -5.88
N HIS A 124 12.77 16.32 -5.70
CA HIS A 124 12.06 17.56 -5.37
C HIS A 124 11.14 17.97 -6.53
N ASN A 125 10.03 18.63 -6.20
CA ASN A 125 9.07 19.20 -7.15
C ASN A 125 8.33 18.20 -8.04
N ILE A 126 8.14 16.96 -7.58
CA ILE A 126 7.23 16.05 -8.27
C ILE A 126 5.76 16.44 -8.07
N SER A 127 4.96 16.20 -9.09
CA SER A 127 3.51 16.31 -9.02
C SER A 127 2.91 15.03 -8.44
N VAL A 128 2.09 15.17 -7.40
CA VAL A 128 1.53 14.03 -6.68
C VAL A 128 0.01 14.02 -6.78
N GLY A 129 -0.52 12.97 -7.39
CA GLY A 129 -1.94 12.69 -7.45
C GLY A 129 -2.43 12.07 -6.15
N VAL A 130 -3.65 12.42 -5.74
CA VAL A 130 -4.29 11.84 -4.55
C VAL A 130 -5.47 10.96 -4.96
N ASN A 131 -5.45 9.71 -4.53
CA ASN A 131 -6.51 8.74 -4.76
C ASN A 131 -7.12 8.25 -3.43
N ALA A 132 -8.32 8.73 -3.11
CA ALA A 132 -9.07 8.34 -1.91
C ALA A 132 -9.99 7.12 -2.10
N SER A 133 -9.90 6.47 -3.27
CA SER A 133 -10.75 5.34 -3.64
C SER A 133 -10.38 4.06 -2.89
N ILE A 134 -11.30 3.10 -2.87
CA ILE A 134 -11.23 1.89 -2.03
C ILE A 134 -10.67 0.72 -2.84
N TRP A 135 -9.37 0.73 -3.11
CA TRP A 135 -8.74 -0.32 -3.92
C TRP A 135 -7.62 -1.07 -3.23
N HIS A 136 -6.96 -0.47 -2.23
CA HIS A 136 -5.81 -1.06 -1.53
C HIS A 136 -6.20 -1.48 -0.11
N PHE A 137 -5.94 -2.74 0.21
CA PHE A 137 -6.33 -3.34 1.48
C PHE A 137 -5.18 -4.13 2.12
N HIS A 138 -4.81 -3.78 3.35
CA HIS A 138 -3.98 -4.63 4.20
C HIS A 138 -4.78 -5.84 4.71
N LEU A 139 -4.23 -7.02 4.52
CA LEU A 139 -4.82 -8.30 4.94
C LEU A 139 -4.30 -8.78 6.30
N HIS A 140 -3.61 -7.95 7.07
CA HIS A 140 -2.93 -8.36 8.32
C HIS A 140 -3.83 -9.15 9.27
N ALA A 141 -5.04 -8.67 9.55
CA ALA A 141 -5.96 -9.35 10.46
C ALA A 141 -6.61 -10.58 9.84
N LEU A 142 -6.85 -10.60 8.53
CA LEU A 142 -7.31 -11.78 7.80
C LEU A 142 -6.28 -12.91 7.85
N LEU A 143 -5.01 -12.58 7.68
CA LEU A 143 -3.90 -13.54 7.68
C LEU A 143 -3.36 -13.84 9.09
N ASN A 144 -4.09 -13.48 10.15
CA ASN A 144 -3.71 -13.67 11.56
C ASN A 144 -2.27 -13.18 11.88
N LYS A 145 -1.83 -12.10 11.25
CA LYS A 145 -0.51 -11.51 11.49
C LYS A 145 -0.46 -10.77 12.83
N ARG A 146 0.75 -10.39 13.24
CA ARG A 146 0.98 -9.51 14.40
C ARG A 146 0.07 -8.28 14.30
N HIS A 147 -0.55 -7.90 15.42
CA HIS A 147 -1.53 -6.80 15.54
C HIS A 147 -2.96 -7.08 15.09
N THR A 148 -3.33 -8.33 14.75
CA THR A 148 -4.73 -8.71 14.45
C THR A 148 -5.71 -8.20 15.51
N GLU A 149 -5.45 -8.47 16.80
CA GLU A 149 -6.32 -8.00 17.89
C GLU A 149 -6.45 -6.47 17.97
N LYS A 150 -5.36 -5.74 17.67
CA LYS A 150 -5.38 -4.28 17.63
C LYS A 150 -6.28 -3.78 16.51
N ILE A 151 -6.18 -4.39 15.33
CA ILE A 151 -6.96 -4.02 14.13
C ILE A 151 -8.46 -4.25 14.36
N GLN A 152 -8.85 -5.32 15.07
CA GLN A 152 -10.27 -5.56 15.38
C GLN A 152 -10.92 -4.41 16.16
N ARG A 153 -10.13 -3.67 16.94
CA ARG A 153 -10.59 -2.53 17.74
C ARG A 153 -10.64 -1.21 16.97
N TYR A 154 -10.19 -1.16 15.72
CA TYR A 154 -10.29 0.06 14.91
C TYR A 154 -11.74 0.36 14.57
N ASP A 155 -12.05 1.63 14.34
CA ASP A 155 -13.38 2.01 13.91
C ASP A 155 -13.59 1.56 12.46
N SER A 156 -14.76 0.97 12.22
CA SER A 156 -15.18 0.63 10.87
C SER A 156 -15.47 1.89 10.05
N ILE A 157 -15.14 1.83 8.76
CA ILE A 157 -15.37 2.93 7.82
C ILE A 157 -16.61 2.60 7.00
N LYS A 158 -17.60 3.50 7.01
CA LYS A 158 -18.85 3.34 6.23
C LYS A 158 -18.58 3.51 4.74
N LYS A 159 -18.14 2.44 4.09
CA LYS A 159 -17.79 2.39 2.67
C LYS A 159 -18.09 0.99 2.12
N ASN A 160 -18.50 0.90 0.86
CA ASN A 160 -18.81 -0.40 0.24
C ASN A 160 -17.52 -1.19 -0.01
N ILE A 161 -17.51 -2.44 0.46
CA ILE A 161 -16.41 -3.37 0.20
C ILE A 161 -16.52 -3.86 -1.25
N PRO A 162 -15.44 -3.80 -2.05
CA PRO A 162 -15.45 -4.32 -3.41
C PRO A 162 -15.80 -5.81 -3.44
N LYS A 163 -16.58 -6.23 -4.43
CA LYS A 163 -17.02 -7.64 -4.57
C LYS A 163 -15.84 -8.58 -4.73
N GLU A 164 -14.79 -8.13 -5.41
CA GLU A 164 -13.56 -8.87 -5.65
C GLU A 164 -12.85 -9.23 -4.34
N LEU A 165 -12.82 -8.30 -3.38
CA LEU A 165 -12.26 -8.55 -2.06
C LEU A 165 -13.12 -9.54 -1.28
N ILE A 166 -14.45 -9.43 -1.38
CA ILE A 166 -15.39 -10.38 -0.75
C ILE A 166 -15.15 -11.79 -1.31
N THR A 167 -15.09 -11.95 -2.64
CA THR A 167 -14.79 -13.24 -3.29
C THR A 167 -13.45 -13.79 -2.83
N PHE A 168 -12.40 -12.96 -2.83
CA PHE A 168 -11.07 -13.38 -2.35
C PHE A 168 -11.08 -13.87 -0.90
N ILE A 169 -11.81 -13.19 -0.01
CA ILE A 169 -11.96 -13.61 1.39
C ILE A 169 -12.69 -14.95 1.49
N TYR A 170 -13.76 -15.15 0.71
CA TYR A 170 -14.46 -16.44 0.68
C TYR A 170 -13.53 -17.57 0.22
N ASP A 171 -12.77 -17.36 -0.86
CA ASP A 171 -11.84 -18.35 -1.40
C ASP A 171 -10.71 -18.72 -0.41
N LEU A 172 -10.28 -17.77 0.43
CA LEU A 172 -9.32 -18.01 1.50
C LEU A 172 -9.89 -18.92 2.62
N ASN A 173 -11.18 -18.81 2.93
CA ASN A 173 -11.82 -19.57 4.01
C ASN A 173 -12.36 -20.94 3.57
N LEU A 174 -12.43 -21.20 2.26
CA LEU A 174 -12.83 -22.50 1.69
C LEU A 174 -11.64 -23.48 1.56
N LYS A 175 -10.44 -23.06 1.98
CA LYS A 175 -9.23 -23.88 2.06
C LYS A 175 -8.90 -24.22 3.51
#